data_AF-A0A947F970-F1
#
_entry.id   AF-A0A947F970-F1
#
_cell.length_a   1.000
_cell.length_b   1.000
_cell.length_c   1.000
_cell.angle_alpha   90.00
_cell.angle_beta   90.00
_cell.angle_gamma   90.00
#
_symmetry.space_group_name_H-M   'P 1'
#
loop_
_entity.id
_entity.type
_entity.pdbx_description
1 polymer ?
#
loop_
_entity_poly.entity_id
_entity_poly.type
_entity_poly.pdbx_seq_one_letter_code
_entity_poly.pdbx_strand_id
1 'polypeptide(L)'
;HYISTKHDFPVILGDNGNRPLFWPSPRQFSMAAQMKCGFISGSDPLPLAGHDQRVGTHGCWIAKQQLSRRSPVEDLKKLVTLPDCLSCYGKKTGAFQFFRDQLLLNLKKQLSRK
;
A
#
# COMPACT_ATOMS: atom_id res chain seq x y z
N HIS A 1 -15.23 -3.63 14.37
CA HIS A 1 -13.96 -3.23 13.73
C HIS A 1 -14.32 -2.75 12.32
N TYR A 2 -13.80 -1.62 11.80
CA TYR A 2 -14.31 -1.00 10.57
C TYR A 2 -14.40 -1.95 9.36
N ILE A 3 -13.45 -2.88 9.20
CA ILE A 3 -13.46 -3.83 8.06
C ILE A 3 -14.58 -4.89 8.21
N SER A 4 -15.05 -5.15 9.43
CA SER A 4 -16.06 -6.18 9.73
C SER A 4 -17.49 -5.65 9.72
N THR A 5 -17.69 -4.35 9.49
CA THR A 5 -19.03 -3.75 9.38
C THR A 5 -19.49 -3.79 7.93
N LYS A 6 -20.80 -3.93 7.70
CA LYS A 6 -21.37 -3.82 6.36
C LYS A 6 -21.25 -2.37 5.89
N HIS A 7 -20.80 -2.17 4.65
CA HIS A 7 -20.68 -0.86 4.00
C HIS A 7 -21.43 -0.87 2.68
N ASP A 8 -21.93 0.29 2.26
CA ASP A 8 -22.58 0.47 0.95
C ASP A 8 -21.58 0.47 -0.22
N PHE A 9 -20.28 0.54 0.09
CA PHE A 9 -19.18 0.52 -0.86
C PHE A 9 -18.16 -0.56 -0.50
N PRO A 10 -17.44 -1.11 -1.50
CA PRO A 10 -16.41 -2.09 -1.23
C PRO A 10 -15.25 -1.46 -0.45
N VAL A 11 -14.78 -2.17 0.57
CA VAL A 11 -13.59 -1.80 1.33
C VAL A 11 -12.38 -2.49 0.69
N ILE A 12 -11.26 -1.78 0.62
CA ILE A 12 -9.98 -2.27 0.12
C ILE A 12 -8.91 -1.85 1.13
N LEU A 13 -7.95 -2.73 1.41
CA LEU A 13 -6.80 -2.37 2.25
C LEU A 13 -5.63 -1.84 1.41
N GLY A 14 -5.09 -0.71 1.86
CA GLY A 14 -3.82 -0.16 1.37
C GLY A 14 -2.66 -0.59 2.26
N ASP A 15 -1.61 -1.16 1.68
CA ASP A 15 -0.31 -1.37 2.33
C ASP A 15 0.74 -0.37 1.85
N ASN A 16 1.51 0.15 2.79
CA ASN A 16 2.49 1.19 2.56
C ASN A 16 3.90 0.57 2.52
N GLY A 17 4.64 0.82 1.44
CA GLY A 17 6.02 0.37 1.26
C GLY A 17 7.01 0.93 2.30
N ASN A 18 6.67 2.01 3.00
CA ASN A 18 7.43 2.55 4.12
C ASN A 18 7.24 1.80 5.44
N ARG A 19 6.24 0.91 5.52
CA ARG A 19 6.08 0.09 6.72
C ARG A 19 7.32 -0.80 6.86
N PRO A 20 8.07 -0.70 7.97
CA PRO A 20 9.30 -1.45 8.14
C PRO A 20 9.05 -2.95 8.14
N LEU A 21 9.97 -3.71 7.53
CA LEU A 21 9.87 -5.16 7.38
C LEU A 21 9.79 -5.91 8.73
N PHE A 22 10.43 -5.37 9.77
CA PHE A 22 10.52 -6.00 11.10
C PHE A 22 9.28 -5.78 11.97
N TRP A 23 8.32 -4.96 11.53
CA TRP A 23 7.06 -4.84 12.25
C TRP A 23 6.13 -6.01 11.96
N PRO A 24 5.43 -6.53 12.99
CA PRO A 24 4.40 -7.53 12.77
C PRO A 24 3.34 -6.98 11.83
N SER A 25 2.74 -7.87 11.03
CA SER A 25 1.62 -7.48 10.19
C SER A 25 0.43 -7.08 11.08
N PRO A 26 -0.16 -5.88 10.89
CA PRO A 26 -1.37 -5.47 11.58
C PRO A 26 -2.50 -6.49 11.40
N ARG A 27 -3.26 -6.74 12.48
CA ARG A 27 -4.38 -7.71 12.51
C ARG A 27 -5.42 -7.46 11.42
N GLN A 28 -5.56 -6.22 10.97
CA GLN A 28 -6.44 -5.81 9.88
C GLN A 28 -6.15 -6.58 8.59
N PHE A 29 -4.89 -6.90 8.30
CA PHE A 29 -4.51 -7.63 7.09
C PHE A 29 -4.92 -9.10 7.14
N SER A 30 -4.76 -9.76 8.30
CA SER A 30 -5.25 -11.13 8.46
C SER A 30 -6.78 -11.19 8.42
N MET A 31 -7.46 -10.21 9.01
CA MET A 31 -8.92 -10.09 8.93
C MET A 31 -9.42 -9.85 7.50
N ALA A 32 -8.76 -8.98 6.73
CA ALA A 32 -9.11 -8.75 5.33
C ALA A 32 -8.93 -9.99 4.47
N ALA A 33 -7.87 -10.77 4.69
CA ALA A 33 -7.67 -12.05 4.02
C ALA A 33 -8.81 -13.03 4.31
N GLN A 34 -9.25 -13.14 5.58
CA GLN A 34 -10.39 -13.97 5.97
C GLN A 34 -11.72 -13.50 5.33
N MET A 35 -11.91 -12.19 5.20
CA MET A 35 -13.11 -11.59 4.61
C MET A 35 -13.05 -11.43 3.09
N LYS A 36 -12.00 -11.95 2.43
CA LYS A 36 -11.80 -11.84 0.98
C LYS A 36 -11.85 -10.39 0.46
N CYS A 37 -11.35 -9.47 1.29
CA CYS A 37 -11.25 -8.05 0.96
C CYS A 37 -10.05 -7.80 0.05
N GLY A 38 -10.21 -6.90 -0.93
CA GLY A 38 -9.14 -6.51 -1.83
C GLY A 38 -7.96 -5.87 -1.11
N PHE A 39 -6.76 -6.02 -1.67
CA PHE A 39 -5.52 -5.50 -1.12
C PHE A 39 -4.70 -4.81 -2.22
N ILE A 40 -4.28 -3.57 -1.98
CA ILE A 40 -3.41 -2.79 -2.86
C ILE A 40 -2.19 -2.36 -2.07
N SER A 41 -0.99 -2.44 -2.65
CA SER A 41 0.22 -1.86 -2.08
C SER A 41 0.72 -0.69 -2.91
N GLY A 42 1.41 0.23 -2.25
CA GLY A 42 2.04 1.38 -2.89
C GLY A 42 3.38 1.71 -2.25
N SER A 43 4.32 2.20 -3.07
CA SER A 43 5.66 2.58 -2.59
C SER A 43 5.60 3.80 -1.66
N ASP A 44 4.67 4.72 -1.93
CA ASP A 44 4.40 5.94 -1.15
C ASP A 44 5.68 6.71 -0.76
N PRO A 45 6.48 7.20 -1.72
CA PRO A 45 7.79 7.80 -1.42
C PRO A 45 7.65 9.00 -0.48
N LEU A 46 8.53 9.08 0.52
CA LEU A 46 8.55 10.20 1.47
C LEU A 46 9.09 11.47 0.79
N PRO A 47 8.74 12.68 1.27
CA PRO A 47 9.27 13.95 0.75
C PRO A 47 10.72 14.23 1.20
N LEU A 48 11.60 13.23 1.00
CA LEU A 48 13.02 13.23 1.30
C LEU A 48 13.82 13.04 0.01
N ALA A 49 15.05 13.56 -0.03
CA ALA A 49 15.93 13.34 -1.17
C ALA A 49 16.20 11.84 -1.39
N GLY A 50 16.20 11.40 -2.65
CA GLY A 50 16.43 10.00 -3.05
C GLY A 50 15.23 9.07 -2.89
N HIS A 51 14.11 9.53 -2.33
CA HIS A 51 12.88 8.73 -2.27
C HIS A 51 12.11 8.71 -3.59
N ASP A 52 12.40 9.62 -4.52
CA ASP A 52 11.97 9.56 -5.92
C ASP A 52 12.36 8.22 -6.57
N GLN A 53 13.54 7.69 -6.25
CA GLN A 53 13.99 6.37 -6.73
C GLN A 53 13.16 5.20 -6.21
N ARG A 54 12.31 5.42 -5.20
CA ARG A 54 11.44 4.39 -4.63
C ARG A 54 10.10 4.29 -5.36
N VAL A 55 9.75 5.24 -6.22
CA VAL A 55 8.51 5.19 -7.01
C VAL A 55 8.43 3.88 -7.78
N GLY A 56 7.36 3.11 -7.57
CA GLY A 56 7.14 1.84 -8.26
C GLY A 56 8.03 0.68 -7.80
N THR A 57 8.81 0.83 -6.73
CA THR A 57 9.63 -0.27 -6.19
C THR A 57 8.84 -1.27 -5.34
N HIS A 58 7.64 -0.86 -4.89
CA HIS A 58 6.69 -1.68 -4.14
C HIS A 58 5.26 -1.38 -4.62
N GLY A 59 4.50 -2.42 -4.92
CA GLY A 59 3.17 -2.29 -5.49
C GLY A 59 2.51 -3.64 -5.75
N CYS A 60 1.48 -3.66 -6.59
CA CYS A 60 0.80 -4.89 -7.00
C CYS A 60 0.57 -4.96 -8.51
N TRP A 61 0.66 -6.16 -9.06
CA TRP A 61 0.32 -6.49 -10.44
C TRP A 61 -1.09 -7.07 -10.53
N ILE A 62 -1.76 -6.87 -11.66
CA ILE A 62 -2.97 -7.63 -12.01
C ILE A 62 -2.50 -8.98 -12.55
N ALA A 63 -2.77 -10.05 -11.80
CA ALA A 63 -2.10 -11.32 -12.05
C ALA A 63 -2.73 -12.18 -13.16
N LYS A 64 -4.04 -12.04 -13.39
CA LYS A 64 -4.81 -13.04 -14.16
C LYS A 64 -5.84 -12.49 -15.15
N GLN A 65 -5.99 -11.16 -15.25
CA GLN A 65 -7.05 -10.55 -16.07
C GLN A 65 -6.48 -9.43 -16.93
N GLN A 66 -6.96 -9.34 -18.17
CA GLN A 66 -6.71 -8.19 -19.04
C GLN A 66 -7.75 -7.10 -18.74
N LEU A 67 -7.32 -5.85 -18.75
CA LEU A 67 -8.22 -4.70 -18.70
C LEU A 67 -8.86 -4.50 -20.08
N SER A 68 -10.17 -4.32 -20.11
CA SER A 68 -10.91 -3.87 -21.29
C SER A 68 -10.33 -2.55 -21.79
N ARG A 69 -10.12 -2.46 -23.11
CA ARG A 69 -9.73 -1.19 -23.76
C ARG A 69 -10.87 -0.17 -23.79
N ARG A 70 -12.13 -0.62 -23.66
CA ARG A 70 -13.32 0.24 -23.70
C ARG A 70 -13.66 0.80 -22.32
N SER A 71 -13.40 0.04 -21.27
CA SER A 71 -13.83 0.33 -19.90
C SER A 71 -12.74 0.02 -18.85
N PRO A 72 -11.48 0.48 -19.03
CA PRO A 72 -10.37 0.05 -18.18
C PRO A 72 -10.54 0.45 -16.71
N VAL A 73 -11.18 1.59 -16.45
CA VAL A 73 -11.42 2.10 -15.09
C VAL A 73 -12.45 1.25 -14.34
N GLU A 74 -13.51 0.81 -15.03
CA GLU A 74 -14.54 -0.03 -14.42
C GLU A 74 -13.98 -1.42 -14.09
N ASP A 75 -13.20 -1.98 -15.01
CA ASP A 75 -12.52 -3.26 -14.80
C ASP A 75 -11.54 -3.15 -13.66
N LEU A 76 -10.74 -2.08 -13.60
CA LEU A 76 -9.81 -1.84 -12.51
C LEU A 76 -10.55 -1.80 -11.17
N LYS A 77 -11.66 -1.04 -11.08
CA LYS A 77 -12.50 -0.98 -9.87
C LYS A 77 -12.98 -2.36 -9.44
N LYS A 78 -13.45 -3.20 -10.38
CA LYS A 78 -13.88 -4.58 -10.07
C LYS A 78 -12.69 -5.41 -9.57
N LEU A 79 -11.58 -5.39 -10.29
CA LEU A 79 -10.39 -6.20 -9.97
C LEU A 79 -9.79 -5.88 -8.61
N VAL A 80 -9.72 -4.59 -8.24
CA VAL A 80 -9.16 -4.20 -6.94
C VAL A 80 -10.06 -4.57 -5.75
N THR A 81 -11.34 -4.84 -6.00
CA THR A 81 -12.30 -5.27 -4.96
C THR A 81 -12.37 -6.78 -4.81
N LEU A 82 -11.93 -7.54 -5.82
CA LEU A 82 -11.94 -8.98 -5.79
C LEU A 82 -10.71 -9.52 -5.06
N PRO A 83 -10.87 -10.56 -4.21
CA PRO A 83 -9.74 -11.27 -3.63
C PRO A 83 -8.88 -11.90 -4.74
N ASP A 84 -7.58 -12.07 -4.47
CA ASP A 84 -6.64 -12.84 -5.30
C ASP A 84 -6.45 -12.38 -6.76
N CYS A 85 -6.99 -11.23 -7.13
CA CYS A 85 -6.78 -10.63 -8.46
C CYS A 85 -5.47 -9.85 -8.56
N LEU A 86 -4.91 -9.44 -7.42
CA LEU A 86 -3.70 -8.64 -7.31
C LEU A 86 -2.56 -9.45 -6.68
N SER A 87 -1.37 -9.37 -7.26
CA SER A 87 -0.15 -9.97 -6.73
C SER A 87 0.85 -8.89 -6.34
N CYS A 88 1.18 -8.82 -5.05
CA CYS A 88 2.09 -7.80 -4.54
C CYS A 88 3.55 -8.11 -4.91
N TYR A 89 4.34 -7.06 -5.15
CA TYR A 89 5.76 -7.12 -5.45
C TYR A 89 6.54 -6.07 -4.66
N GLY A 90 7.87 -6.22 -4.65
CA GLY A 90 8.79 -5.28 -4.03
C GLY A 90 9.10 -5.61 -2.58
N LYS A 91 10.09 -4.91 -2.04
CA LYS A 91 10.56 -5.08 -0.66
C LYS A 91 10.14 -3.88 0.19
N LYS A 92 9.72 -4.17 1.43
CA LYS A 92 9.47 -3.15 2.45
C LYS A 92 10.77 -2.50 2.91
N THR A 93 10.67 -1.29 3.47
CA THR A 93 11.81 -0.57 4.04
C THR A 93 12.51 -1.39 5.14
N GLY A 94 13.84 -1.43 5.10
CA GLY A 94 14.67 -2.05 6.15
C GLY A 94 14.76 -1.19 7.42
N ALA A 95 15.27 -1.77 8.51
CA ALA A 95 15.30 -1.09 9.80
C ALA A 95 16.07 0.23 9.80
N PHE A 96 17.32 0.19 9.34
CA PHE A 96 18.18 1.38 9.30
C PHE A 96 17.58 2.51 8.46
N GLN A 97 17.10 2.19 7.25
CA GLN A 97 16.49 3.16 6.36
C GLN A 97 15.25 3.79 6.99
N PHE A 98 14.40 2.99 7.63
CA PHE A 98 13.21 3.49 8.32
C PHE A 98 13.58 4.52 9.41
N PHE A 99 14.49 4.19 10.33
CA PHE A 99 14.88 5.12 11.40
C PHE A 99 15.52 6.40 10.86
N ARG A 100 16.43 6.28 9.88
CA ARG A 100 17.03 7.43 9.21
C ARG A 100 15.97 8.34 8.60
N ASP A 101 15.04 7.76 7.86
CA ASP A 101 14.00 8.52 7.16
C ASP A 101 13.03 9.20 8.16
N GLN A 102 12.67 8.52 9.25
CA GLN A 102 11.87 9.13 10.33
C GLN A 102 12.58 10.31 11.00
N LEU A 103 13.88 10.19 11.27
CA LEU A 103 14.66 11.29 11.85
C LEU A 103 14.69 12.49 10.90
N LEU A 104 15.02 12.27 9.62
CA LEU A 104 15.09 13.32 8.61
C LEU A 104 13.74 14.03 8.41
N LEU A 105 12.63 13.28 8.39
CA LEU A 105 11.29 13.87 8.31
C LEU A 105 10.99 14.78 9.48
N ASN A 106 11.31 14.34 10.70
CA ASN A 106 11.04 15.13 11.90
C ASN A 106 11.91 16.40 11.95
N LEU A 107 13.19 16.30 11.56
CA LEU A 107 14.07 17.47 11.44
C LEU A 107 13.56 18.47 10.39
N LYS A 108 13.17 18.00 9.20
CA LYS A 108 12.60 18.85 8.14
C LYS A 108 11.31 19.54 8.58
N LYS A 109 10.43 18.83 9.31
CA LYS A 109 9.22 19.41 9.89
C LYS A 109 9.53 20.51 10.91
N GLN A 110 10.56 20.34 11.74
CA GLN A 110 10.95 21.35 12.71
C GLN A 110 11.56 22.60 12.05
N LEU A 111 12.41 22.41 11.04
CA LEU A 111 13.02 23.51 10.29
C LEU A 111 11.99 24.31 9.49
N SER A 112 10.98 23.65 8.90
CA SER A 112 9.91 24.31 8.15
C SER A 112 8.87 25.04 9.02
N ARG A 113 8.90 24.84 10.35
CA ARG A 113 8.03 25.52 11.31
C ARG A 113 8.66 26.77 11.93
N LYS A 114 9.96 26.99 11.70
CA LYS A 114 10.67 28.23 12.05
C LYS A 114 10.70 29.15 10.84
#